data_AF-A0A4Y9A7F0-F1
#
_entry.id   AF-A0A4Y9A7F0-F1
#
_cell.length_a   1.000
_cell.length_b   1.000
_cell.length_c   1.000
_cell.angle_alpha   90.00
_cell.angle_beta   90.00
_cell.angle_gamma   90.00
#
_symmetry.space_group_name_H-M   'P 1'
#
loop_
_entity.id
_entity.type
_entity.pdbx_description
1 polymer ?
#
loop_
_entity_poly.entity_id
_entity_poly.type
_entity_poly.pdbx_seq_one_letter_code
_entity_poly.pdbx_strand_id
1 'polypeptide(L)'
;MMKKVLVACGGAVATSTVAAGKIKGLLKENNIEADVQQCRVSELASKADSADLIVTTAKVERDYGVPVIHGIAYISGMGIDKTNQEILDNLK
;
A
#
# COMPACT_ATOMS: atom_id res chain seq x y z
N MET A 1 5.95 -11.75 12.61
CA MET A 1 4.54 -11.73 12.13
C MET A 1 4.55 -11.20 10.73
N MET A 2 3.93 -11.88 9.78
CA MET A 2 3.92 -11.46 8.37
C MET A 2 2.91 -10.33 8.21
N LYS A 3 3.36 -9.13 7.82
CA LYS A 3 2.52 -7.94 7.69
C LYS A 3 1.73 -7.98 6.40
N LYS A 4 0.43 -7.63 6.41
CA LYS A 4 -0.37 -7.58 5.18
C LYS A 4 -0.52 -6.15 4.68
N VAL A 5 -0.02 -5.89 3.48
CA VAL A 5 -0.10 -4.60 2.78
C VAL A 5 -1.13 -4.70 1.66
N LEU A 6 -2.20 -3.93 1.75
CA LEU A 6 -3.26 -3.92 0.75
C LEU A 6 -3.18 -2.69 -0.15
N VAL A 7 -2.92 -2.89 -1.43
CA VAL A 7 -2.83 -1.81 -2.43
C VAL A 7 -4.16 -1.68 -3.16
N ALA A 8 -4.88 -0.58 -2.95
CA ALA A 8 -6.10 -0.25 -3.68
C ALA A 8 -5.88 0.79 -4.78
N CYS A 9 -6.41 0.51 -5.97
CA CYS A 9 -6.45 1.46 -7.07
C CYS A 9 -7.89 1.66 -7.57
N GLY A 10 -8.28 2.92 -7.80
CA GLY A 10 -9.62 3.30 -8.27
C GLY A 10 -9.84 3.22 -9.78
N GLY A 11 -8.77 3.22 -10.59
CA GLY A 11 -8.91 3.46 -12.03
C GLY A 11 -8.12 2.54 -12.97
N ALA A 12 -7.04 1.89 -12.52
CA ALA A 12 -6.23 1.06 -13.43
C ALA A 12 -5.41 -0.01 -12.70
N VAL A 13 -5.41 -1.23 -13.23
CA VAL A 13 -4.59 -2.38 -12.77
C VAL A 13 -3.10 -2.17 -13.05
N ALA A 14 -2.78 -1.34 -14.06
CA ALA A 14 -1.38 -1.08 -14.44
C ALA A 14 -0.62 -0.32 -13.36
N THR A 15 -1.24 0.70 -12.74
CA THR A 15 -0.59 1.55 -11.73
C THR A 15 -0.39 0.83 -10.39
N SER A 16 -1.27 -0.12 -10.04
CA SER A 16 -1.12 -0.93 -8.81
C SER A 16 0.03 -1.93 -8.90
N THR A 17 0.32 -2.45 -10.11
CA THR A 17 1.43 -3.40 -10.32
C THR A 17 2.79 -2.71 -10.12
N VAL A 18 2.93 -1.47 -10.61
CA VAL A 18 4.16 -0.67 -10.42
C VAL A 18 4.39 -0.34 -8.95
N ALA A 19 3.34 0.08 -8.23
CA ALA A 19 3.43 0.36 -6.80
C ALA A 19 3.80 -0.90 -6.00
N ALA A 20 3.09 -2.01 -6.23
CA ALA A 20 3.34 -3.27 -5.54
C ALA A 20 4.76 -3.81 -5.80
N GLY A 21 5.28 -3.67 -7.03
CA GLY A 21 6.65 -4.05 -7.37
C GLY A 21 7.70 -3.26 -6.60
N LYS A 22 7.54 -1.93 -6.52
CA LYS A 22 8.45 -1.07 -5.74
C LYS A 22 8.41 -1.38 -4.25
N ILE A 23 7.21 -1.55 -3.68
CA ILE A 23 7.02 -1.89 -2.27
C ILE A 23 7.67 -3.25 -1.95
N LYS A 24 7.43 -4.28 -2.78
CA LYS A 24 8.06 -5.60 -2.62
C LYS A 24 9.58 -5.54 -2.68
N GLY A 25 10.16 -4.74 -3.58
CA GLY A 25 11.61 -4.54 -3.66
C GLY A 25 12.17 -3.95 -2.36
N LEU A 26 11.54 -2.88 -1.87
CA LEU A 26 11.93 -2.20 -0.64
C LEU A 26 11.85 -3.12 0.59
N LEU A 27 10.74 -3.87 0.73
CA LEU A 27 10.54 -4.86 1.79
C LEU A 27 11.63 -5.93 1.77
N LYS A 28 11.95 -6.44 0.58
CA LYS A 28 12.96 -7.48 0.39
C LYS A 28 14.36 -6.97 0.74
N GLU A 29 14.68 -5.73 0.38
CA GLU A 29 15.95 -5.08 0.71
C GLU A 29 16.12 -4.84 2.22
N ASN A 30 15.00 -4.58 2.92
CA ASN A 30 14.97 -4.38 4.37
C ASN A 30 14.71 -5.67 5.18
N ASN A 31 14.66 -6.85 4.53
CA ASN A 31 14.33 -8.14 5.16
C ASN A 31 13.00 -8.14 5.94
N ILE A 32 12.01 -7.38 5.47
CA ILE A 32 10.67 -7.33 6.06
C ILE A 32 9.75 -8.30 5.30
N GLU A 33 9.23 -9.31 6.00
CA GLU A 33 8.24 -10.22 5.44
C GLU A 33 6.85 -9.57 5.45
N ALA A 34 6.48 -8.94 4.33
CA ALA A 34 5.12 -8.43 4.12
C ALA A 34 4.48 -8.97 2.83
N ASP A 35 3.20 -9.33 2.93
CA ASP A 35 2.38 -9.78 1.82
C ASP A 35 1.68 -8.58 1.17
N VAL A 36 2.06 -8.27 -0.07
CA VAL A 36 1.47 -7.15 -0.83
C VAL A 36 0.37 -7.70 -1.73
N GLN A 37 -0.89 -7.41 -1.38
CA GLN A 37 -2.07 -7.75 -2.19
C GLN A 37 -2.60 -6.53 -2.93
N GLN A 38 -3.07 -6.73 -4.16
CA GLN A 38 -3.73 -5.71 -4.96
C GLN A 38 -5.24 -5.91 -4.91
N CYS A 39 -6.01 -4.85 -4.67
CA CYS A 39 -7.46 -4.90 -4.55
C CYS A 39 -8.12 -3.68 -5.21
N ARG A 40 -9.43 -3.73 -5.42
CA ARG A 40 -10.22 -2.56 -5.85
C ARG A 40 -10.65 -1.73 -4.65
N VAL A 41 -10.96 -0.45 -4.88
CA VAL A 41 -11.49 0.44 -3.82
C VAL A 41 -12.80 -0.09 -3.22
N SER A 42 -13.61 -0.81 -4.01
CA SER A 42 -14.81 -1.49 -3.51
C SER A 42 -14.51 -2.64 -2.55
N GLU A 43 -13.43 -3.38 -2.78
CA GLU A 43 -12.99 -4.48 -1.91
C GLU A 43 -12.14 -4.00 -0.74
N LEU A 44 -11.58 -2.79 -0.84
CA LEU A 44 -10.77 -2.17 0.20
C LEU A 44 -11.53 -2.18 1.53
N ALA A 45 -12.81 -1.79 1.54
CA ALA A 45 -13.58 -1.73 2.78
C ALA A 45 -13.79 -3.09 3.46
N SER A 46 -13.91 -4.17 2.68
CA SER A 46 -14.06 -5.54 3.22
C SER A 46 -12.72 -6.17 3.61
N LYS A 47 -11.63 -5.82 2.93
CA LYS A 47 -10.30 -6.38 3.17
C LYS A 47 -9.44 -5.57 4.13
N ALA A 48 -9.80 -4.31 4.36
CA ALA A 48 -9.11 -3.41 5.27
C ALA A 48 -9.01 -3.97 6.68
N ASP A 49 -10.07 -4.64 7.15
CA ASP A 49 -10.15 -5.25 8.49
C ASP A 49 -9.12 -6.38 8.70
N SER A 50 -8.68 -7.02 7.60
CA SER A 50 -7.69 -8.11 7.61
C SER A 50 -6.29 -7.67 7.14
N ALA A 51 -6.08 -6.38 6.89
CA ALA A 51 -4.79 -5.84 6.47
C ALA A 51 -4.13 -5.07 7.62
N ASP A 52 -2.81 -5.15 7.75
CA ASP A 52 -2.08 -4.33 8.71
C ASP A 52 -1.83 -2.90 8.18
N LEU A 53 -1.77 -2.76 6.85
CA LEU A 53 -1.45 -1.50 6.19
C LEU A 53 -2.17 -1.41 4.86
N ILE A 54 -2.73 -0.24 4.58
CA ILE A 54 -3.47 0.02 3.34
C ILE A 54 -2.73 1.08 2.54
N VAL A 55 -2.51 0.83 1.26
CA VAL A 55 -1.96 1.80 0.31
C VAL A 55 -3.02 2.10 -0.74
N THR A 56 -3.62 3.28 -0.70
CA THR A 56 -4.63 3.68 -1.70
C THR A 56 -4.07 4.76 -2.61
N THR A 57 -4.22 4.58 -3.92
CA THR A 57 -3.89 5.62 -4.89
C THR A 57 -5.02 6.62 -5.12
N ALA A 58 -6.20 6.34 -4.56
CA ALA A 58 -7.34 7.26 -4.53
C ALA A 58 -7.43 7.96 -3.17
N LYS A 59 -8.06 9.14 -3.14
CA LYS A 59 -8.39 9.83 -1.89
C LYS A 59 -9.50 9.02 -1.19
N VAL A 60 -9.14 8.36 -0.10
CA VAL A 60 -10.09 7.60 0.72
C VAL A 60 -10.04 8.21 2.12
N GLU A 61 -11.09 8.93 2.49
CA GLU A 61 -11.25 9.54 3.82
C GLU A 61 -12.06 8.60 4.74
N ARG A 62 -11.83 7.29 4.60
CA ARG A 62 -12.42 6.30 5.52
C ARG A 62 -11.36 5.86 6.49
N ASP A 63 -11.70 5.98 7.76
CA ASP A 63 -10.97 5.34 8.84
C ASP A 63 -11.33 3.86 8.84
N TYR A 64 -10.36 3.02 8.50
CA TYR A 64 -10.50 1.57 8.52
C TYR A 64 -9.94 0.94 9.81
N GLY A 65 -9.52 1.76 10.78
CA GLY A 65 -8.86 1.29 12.00
C GLY A 65 -7.41 0.81 11.80
N VAL A 66 -6.89 0.92 10.58
CA VAL A 66 -5.53 0.51 10.18
C VAL A 66 -4.86 1.66 9.42
N PRO A 67 -3.53 1.80 9.47
CA PRO A 67 -2.82 2.89 8.81
C PRO A 67 -3.06 2.88 7.29
N VAL A 68 -3.63 3.98 6.80
CA VAL A 68 -3.88 4.22 5.37
C VAL A 68 -2.84 5.18 4.83
N ILE A 69 -2.08 4.71 3.86
CA ILE A 69 -1.04 5.46 3.17
C ILE A 69 -1.52 5.83 1.77
N HIS A 70 -1.32 7.09 1.39
CA HIS A 70 -1.67 7.54 0.06
C HIS A 70 -0.58 7.20 -0.95
N GLY A 71 -0.83 6.17 -1.76
CA GLY A 71 0.04 5.72 -2.85
C GLY A 71 0.03 6.63 -4.08
N ILE A 72 -0.51 7.85 -3.99
CA ILE A 72 -0.56 8.80 -5.12
C ILE A 72 0.84 9.17 -5.61
N ALA A 73 1.85 9.07 -4.74
CA ALA A 73 3.26 9.22 -5.06
C ALA A 73 3.76 8.18 -6.08
N TYR A 74 3.25 6.94 -6.04
CA TYR A 74 3.59 5.90 -7.02
C TYR A 74 3.03 6.20 -8.42
N ILE A 75 1.88 6.88 -8.51
CA ILE A 75 1.31 7.30 -9.79
C ILE A 75 2.01 8.56 -10.30
N SER A 76 2.18 9.55 -9.44
CA SER A 76 2.77 10.84 -9.80
C SER A 76 4.27 10.74 -10.07
N GLY A 77 4.91 9.63 -9.67
CA GLY A 77 6.36 9.43 -9.79
C GLY A 77 7.18 10.28 -8.80
N MET A 78 6.53 11.14 -8.02
CA MET A 78 7.14 12.14 -7.16
C MET A 78 6.88 11.77 -5.70
N GLY A 79 7.93 11.64 -4.90
CA GLY A 79 7.82 11.33 -3.46
C GLY A 79 7.63 9.85 -3.12
N ILE A 80 7.91 8.93 -4.05
CA ILE A 80 7.86 7.48 -3.81
C ILE A 80 8.73 7.09 -2.61
N ASP A 81 9.91 7.69 -2.48
CA ASP A 81 10.81 7.46 -1.35
C ASP A 81 10.23 7.87 0.00
N LYS A 82 9.42 8.94 0.05
CA LYS A 82 8.72 9.35 1.27
C LYS A 82 7.66 8.32 1.67
N THR A 83 6.85 7.89 0.71
CA THR A 83 5.84 6.86 0.95
C THR A 83 6.49 5.53 1.36
N ASN A 84 7.61 5.16 0.73
CA ASN A 84 8.42 4.01 1.11
C ASN A 84 8.93 4.12 2.55
N GLN A 85 9.44 5.29 2.96
CA GLN A 85 9.87 5.53 4.34
C GLN A 85 8.72 5.43 5.33
N GLU A 86 7.55 6.00 5.04
CA GLU A 86 6.38 5.86 5.92
C GLU A 86 5.94 4.40 6.05
N ILE A 87 5.97 3.64 4.95
CA ILE A 87 5.67 2.21 4.96
C ILE A 87 6.68 1.47 5.86
N LEU A 88 7.99 1.74 5.70
CA LEU A 88 9.04 1.16 6.54
C LEU A 88 8.91 1.53 8.02
N ASP A 89 8.53 2.77 8.32
CA ASP A 89 8.35 3.26 9.69
C ASP A 89 7.15 2.58 10.37
N ASN A 90 6.05 2.39 9.65
CA ASN A 90 4.88 1.65 10.14
C ASN A 90 5.09 0.12 10.23
N LEU A 91 6.06 -0.42 9.49
CA LEU A 91 6.40 -1.85 9.48
C LEU A 91 7.54 -2.22 10.44
N LYS A 92 8.25 -1.23 11.01
CA LYS A 92 9.36 -1.41 11.95
C LYS A 92 8.92 -1.81 13.35
#